data_AF-A0A4U8SAC2-F1
#
_entry.id   AF-A0A4U8SAC2-F1
#
_cell.length_a   1.000
_cell.length_b   1.000
_cell.length_c   1.000
_cell.angle_alpha   90.00
_cell.angle_beta   90.00
_cell.angle_gamma   90.00
#
_symmetry.space_group_name_H-M   'P 1'
#
loop_
_entity.id
_entity.type
_entity.pdbx_description
1 polymer ?
#
loop_
_entity_poly.entity_id
_entity_poly.type
_entity_poly.pdbx_seq_one_letter_code
_entity_poly.pdbx_strand_id
1 'polypeptide(L)'
;MFDNTLEFLSLNGRSLEEAFMMMIPEPWSKNHNMDAKKRAFYEYHSMLMEPWDGPASIIFTDGIIMGASLDRNGFRPSRYYLTKDDFLILASETGALHIDENNIAAKKRLEPGKMLLVDTARG
;
A
#
# COMPACT_ATOMS: atom_id res chain seq x y z
N MET A 1 -14.26 4.98 -9.83
CA MET A 1 -13.82 6.36 -9.59
C MET A 1 -12.42 6.40 -9.00
N PHE A 2 -12.14 5.75 -7.87
CA PHE A 2 -10.76 5.66 -7.34
C PHE A 2 -9.79 5.07 -8.38
N ASP A 3 -10.13 3.92 -8.94
CA ASP A 3 -9.36 3.24 -9.98
C ASP A 3 -9.04 4.15 -11.17
N ASN A 4 -10.07 4.77 -11.77
CA ASN A 4 -9.90 5.69 -12.90
C ASN A 4 -8.98 6.88 -12.58
N THR A 5 -9.06 7.45 -11.37
CA THR A 5 -8.20 8.56 -10.97
C THR A 5 -6.77 8.10 -10.77
N LEU A 6 -6.57 6.94 -10.12
CA LEU A 6 -5.25 6.36 -9.91
C LEU A 6 -4.58 6.03 -11.24
N GLU A 7 -5.31 5.38 -12.14
CA GLU A 7 -4.88 5.05 -13.49
C GLU A 7 -4.53 6.33 -14.28
N PHE A 8 -5.40 7.35 -14.24
CA PHE A 8 -5.14 8.62 -14.90
C PHE A 8 -3.84 9.27 -14.41
N LEU A 9 -3.61 9.33 -13.10
CA LEU A 9 -2.38 9.90 -12.54
C LEU A 9 -1.13 9.11 -12.95
N SER A 10 -1.21 7.78 -12.92
CA SER A 10 -0.12 6.89 -13.30
C SER A 10 0.24 7.05 -14.79
N LEU A 11 -0.76 7.00 -15.67
CA LEU A 11 -0.57 7.17 -17.12
C LEU A 11 -0.06 8.57 -17.51
N ASN A 12 -0.21 9.58 -16.64
CA ASN A 12 0.29 10.94 -16.84
C ASN A 12 1.68 11.18 -16.22
N GLY A 13 2.47 10.13 -16.02
CA GLY A 13 3.90 10.22 -15.74
C GLY A 13 4.30 10.16 -14.27
N ARG A 14 3.37 9.79 -13.38
CA ARG A 14 3.68 9.47 -11.98
C ARG A 14 3.87 7.97 -11.84
N SER A 15 4.72 7.54 -10.92
CA SER A 15 4.74 6.11 -10.58
C SER A 15 3.44 5.71 -9.87
N LEU A 16 3.07 4.43 -9.95
CA LEU A 16 1.81 3.96 -9.39
C LEU A 16 1.76 4.16 -7.87
N GLU A 17 2.88 3.92 -7.18
CA GLU A 17 3.03 4.17 -5.74
C GLU A 17 2.98 5.66 -5.39
N GLU A 18 3.55 6.54 -6.23
CA GLU A 18 3.46 7.99 -6.02
C GLU A 18 2.00 8.46 -6.16
N ALA A 19 1.32 8.06 -7.24
CA ALA A 19 -0.08 8.38 -7.47
C ALA A 19 -0.97 7.85 -6.34
N PHE A 20 -0.69 6.64 -5.83
CA PHE A 20 -1.40 6.09 -4.69
C PHE A 20 -1.14 6.91 -3.42
N MET A 21 0.12 7.28 -3.13
CA MET A 21 0.47 8.10 -1.96
C MET A 21 -0.15 9.51 -2.03
N MET A 22 -0.42 10.04 -3.22
CA MET A 22 -1.16 11.29 -3.39
C MET A 22 -2.64 11.14 -3.01
N MET A 23 -3.27 10.03 -3.38
CA MET A 23 -4.70 9.80 -3.15
C MET A 23 -4.98 9.29 -1.73
N ILE A 24 -4.17 8.36 -1.21
CA ILE A 24 -4.24 7.79 0.14
C ILE A 24 -2.92 8.08 0.90
N PRO A 25 -2.63 9.35 1.20
CA PRO A 25 -1.45 9.73 1.96
C PRO A 25 -1.49 9.20 3.40
N GLU A 26 -0.35 8.81 3.96
CA GLU A 26 -0.29 8.42 5.38
C GLU A 26 -0.57 9.62 6.33
N PRO A 27 -0.86 9.37 7.62
CA PRO A 27 -1.02 10.44 8.60
C PRO A 27 0.27 11.27 8.82
N TRP A 28 0.44 12.35 8.05
CA TRP A 28 1.70 13.11 7.99
C TRP A 28 1.73 14.39 8.83
N SER A 29 0.63 15.13 8.91
CA SER A 29 0.61 16.50 9.46
C SER A 29 1.04 16.58 10.93
N LYS A 30 0.60 15.62 11.75
CA LYS A 30 0.91 15.53 13.19
C LYS A 30 2.03 14.54 13.53
N ASN A 31 2.69 13.94 12.54
CA ASN A 31 3.74 12.95 12.76
C ASN A 31 5.12 13.61 12.84
N HIS A 32 5.53 14.02 14.05
CA HIS A 32 6.83 14.68 14.28
C HIS A 32 8.05 13.79 14.02
N ASN A 33 7.86 12.47 13.94
CA ASN A 33 8.93 11.50 13.68
C ASN A 33 9.09 11.18 12.19
N MET A 34 8.30 11.81 11.32
CA MET A 34 8.39 11.63 9.88
C MET A 34 9.62 12.33 9.31
N ASP A 35 10.31 11.66 8.39
CA ASP A 35 11.40 12.26 7.62
C ASP A 35 10.95 13.56 6.91
N ALA A 36 11.83 14.57 6.93
CA ALA A 36 11.50 15.89 6.42
C ALA A 36 11.16 15.90 4.92
N LYS A 37 11.83 15.07 4.10
CA LYS A 37 11.52 14.98 2.67
C LYS A 37 10.17 14.33 2.45
N LYS A 38 9.85 13.29 3.21
CA LYS A 38 8.55 12.61 3.12
C LYS A 38 7.40 13.53 3.57
N ARG A 39 7.61 14.32 4.63
CA ARG A 39 6.65 15.34 5.06
C ARG A 39 6.43 16.39 3.98
N ALA A 40 7.51 16.93 3.41
CA ALA A 40 7.42 17.93 2.33
C ALA A 40 6.71 17.37 1.09
N PHE A 41 6.96 16.10 0.74
CA PHE A 41 6.24 15.39 -0.31
C PHE A 41 4.72 15.40 -0.05
N TYR A 42 4.27 15.01 1.14
CA TYR A 42 2.84 14.98 1.44
C TYR A 42 2.23 16.39 1.56
N GLU A 43 2.96 17.35 2.11
CA GLU A 43 2.52 18.74 2.21
C GLU A 43 2.26 19.35 0.83
N TYR A 44 3.19 19.18 -0.11
CA TYR A 44 3.01 19.61 -1.49
C TYR A 44 1.79 18.95 -2.15
N HIS A 45 1.68 17.63 -2.06
CA HIS A 45 0.58 16.90 -2.72
C HIS A 45 -0.78 17.16 -2.07
N SER A 46 -0.83 17.54 -0.80
CA SER A 46 -2.08 17.95 -0.14
C SER A 46 -2.70 19.22 -0.71
N MET A 47 -1.91 20.04 -1.42
CA MET A 47 -2.41 21.22 -2.15
C MET A 47 -3.02 20.85 -3.52
N LEU A 48 -2.78 19.63 -4.01
CA LEU A 48 -3.19 19.16 -5.34
C LEU A 48 -4.32 18.14 -5.28
N MET A 49 -4.36 17.31 -4.24
CA MET A 49 -5.30 16.21 -4.08
C MET A 49 -5.80 16.16 -2.64
N GLU A 50 -7.12 16.25 -2.49
CA GLU A 50 -7.74 15.96 -1.20
C GLU A 50 -7.63 14.45 -0.90
N PRO A 51 -7.35 14.04 0.34
CA PRO A 51 -7.25 12.62 0.67
C PRO A 51 -8.56 11.90 0.44
N TRP A 52 -8.50 10.76 -0.27
CA TRP A 52 -9.65 9.89 -0.48
C TRP A 52 -9.87 9.02 0.75
N ASP A 53 -10.48 9.61 1.78
CA ASP A 53 -10.65 8.94 3.07
C ASP A 53 -11.81 7.93 3.08
N GLY A 54 -11.74 6.97 4.00
CA GLY A 54 -12.73 5.92 4.17
C GLY A 54 -12.11 4.53 4.42
N PRO A 55 -12.81 3.61 5.13
CA PRO A 55 -12.28 2.30 5.45
C PRO A 55 -11.91 1.46 4.21
N ALA A 56 -10.61 1.26 3.96
CA ALA A 56 -10.13 0.61 2.75
C ALA A 56 -8.89 -0.27 3.01
N SER A 57 -8.86 -1.43 2.33
CA SER A 57 -7.63 -2.17 2.05
C SER A 57 -7.56 -2.27 0.54
N ILE A 58 -6.54 -1.67 -0.05
CA ILE A 58 -6.41 -1.55 -1.50
C ILE A 58 -5.16 -2.29 -1.93
N ILE A 59 -5.32 -3.10 -2.98
CA ILE A 59 -4.25 -3.77 -3.70
C ILE A 59 -4.26 -3.17 -5.10
N PHE A 60 -3.09 -2.82 -5.62
CA PHE A 60 -2.93 -2.21 -6.93
C PHE A 60 -1.70 -2.80 -7.64
N THR A 61 -1.70 -2.75 -8.96
CA THR A 61 -0.56 -3.22 -9.76
C THR A 61 -0.58 -2.57 -11.14
N ASP A 62 0.60 -2.38 -11.72
CA ASP A 62 0.81 -2.02 -13.13
C ASP A 62 1.27 -3.24 -13.97
N GLY A 63 1.25 -4.44 -13.39
CA GLY A 63 1.74 -5.67 -13.99
C GLY A 63 3.21 -5.98 -13.69
N ILE A 64 4.00 -5.03 -13.15
CA ILE A 64 5.39 -5.23 -12.72
C ILE A 64 5.50 -5.02 -11.21
N ILE A 65 5.01 -3.89 -10.73
CA ILE A 65 4.91 -3.57 -9.31
C ILE A 65 3.54 -4.02 -8.82
N MET A 66 3.53 -4.69 -7.66
CA MET A 66 2.31 -4.89 -6.86
C MET A 66 2.45 -4.11 -5.56
N GLY A 67 1.43 -3.33 -5.23
CA GLY A 67 1.35 -2.59 -3.99
C GLY A 67 0.10 -2.93 -3.20
N ALA A 68 0.20 -2.86 -1.88
CA ALA A 68 -0.94 -2.96 -0.99
C ALA A 68 -0.82 -1.98 0.18
N SER A 69 -1.90 -1.27 0.48
CA SER A 69 -1.96 -0.36 1.61
C SER A 69 -3.36 -0.30 2.21
N LEU A 70 -3.42 0.22 3.43
CA LEU A 70 -4.66 0.51 4.12
C LEU A 70 -4.97 2.00 4.02
N ASP A 71 -6.22 2.34 4.31
CA ASP A 71 -6.56 3.71 4.64
C ASP A 71 -5.73 4.25 5.82
N ARG A 72 -5.75 5.57 6.00
CA ARG A 72 -4.98 6.29 7.02
C ARG A 72 -5.12 5.73 8.44
N ASN A 73 -6.28 5.19 8.77
CA ASN A 73 -6.60 4.69 10.10
C ASN A 73 -6.49 3.15 10.20
N GLY A 74 -6.37 2.46 9.06
CA GLY A 74 -6.30 1.01 8.98
C GLY A 74 -7.55 0.31 9.48
N PHE A 75 -8.72 0.78 9.04
CA PHE A 75 -10.00 0.23 9.49
C PHE A 75 -10.34 -1.13 8.87
N ARG A 76 -9.58 -1.59 7.86
CA ARG A 76 -9.75 -2.91 7.24
C ARG A 76 -8.61 -3.84 7.63
N PRO A 77 -8.90 -5.12 7.95
CA PRO A 77 -7.86 -6.09 8.17
C PRO A 77 -7.20 -6.46 6.84
N SER A 78 -5.88 -6.55 6.85
CA SER A 78 -5.11 -7.06 5.72
C SER A 78 -3.85 -7.74 6.25
N ARG A 79 -3.71 -9.03 5.96
CA ARG A 79 -2.68 -9.91 6.48
C ARG A 79 -1.95 -10.56 5.33
N TYR A 80 -0.65 -10.75 5.48
CA TYR A 80 0.13 -11.42 4.47
C TYR A 80 1.11 -12.43 5.04
N TYR A 81 1.31 -13.48 4.27
CA TYR A 81 2.28 -14.53 4.48
C TYR A 81 3.42 -14.37 3.48
N LEU A 82 4.65 -14.52 3.96
CA LEU A 82 5.80 -14.78 3.11
C LEU A 82 6.15 -16.25 3.28
N THR A 83 6.24 -16.99 2.19
CA THR A 83 6.68 -18.38 2.21
C THR A 83 8.20 -18.46 1.97
N LYS A 84 8.79 -19.64 2.19
CA LYS A 84 10.24 -19.87 1.98
C LYS A 84 10.60 -20.05 0.51
N ASP A 85 9.61 -20.26 -0.35
CA ASP A 85 9.69 -20.32 -1.80
C ASP A 85 9.24 -19.01 -2.48
N ASP A 86 9.43 -17.88 -1.78
CA ASP A 86 9.24 -16.51 -2.28
C ASP A 86 7.84 -16.15 -2.78
N PHE A 87 6.79 -16.81 -2.27
CA PHE A 87 5.42 -16.35 -2.46
C PHE A 87 5.02 -15.33 -1.39
N LEU A 88 4.43 -14.22 -1.85
CA LEU A 88 3.70 -13.28 -1.02
C LEU A 88 2.20 -13.51 -1.18
N ILE A 89 1.54 -13.93 -0.11
CA ILE A 89 0.10 -14.21 -0.10
C ILE A 89 -0.57 -13.21 0.82
N LEU A 90 -1.39 -12.31 0.26
CA LEU A 90 -2.11 -11.29 1.01
C LEU A 90 -3.62 -11.55 0.96
N ALA A 91 -4.27 -11.49 2.12
CA ALA A 91 -5.71 -11.70 2.28
C ALA A 91 -6.28 -10.84 3.41
N SER A 92 -7.59 -10.59 3.40
CA SER A 92 -8.28 -9.91 4.51
C SER A 92 -8.21 -10.69 5.81
N GLU A 93 -8.12 -12.02 5.73
CA GLU A 93 -8.22 -12.94 6.85
C GLU A 93 -7.10 -13.99 6.84
N THR A 94 -6.71 -14.45 8.03
CA THR A 94 -5.84 -15.61 8.16
C THR A 94 -6.60 -16.88 7.82
N GLY A 95 -5.97 -17.81 7.10
CA GLY A 95 -6.57 -19.10 6.77
C GLY A 95 -7.48 -19.08 5.52
N ALA A 96 -7.47 -17.98 4.75
CA ALA A 96 -8.16 -17.92 3.46
C ALA A 96 -7.62 -18.95 2.44
N LEU A 97 -6.35 -19.37 2.61
CA LEU A 97 -5.72 -20.44 1.87
C LEU A 97 -5.09 -21.43 2.85
N HIS A 98 -5.12 -22.71 2.49
CA HIS A 98 -4.34 -23.73 3.18
C HIS A 98 -2.87 -23.60 2.77
N ILE A 99 -2.01 -23.29 3.73
CA ILE A 99 -0.56 -23.11 3.53
C ILE A 99 0.12 -24.01 4.57
N ASP A 100 1.06 -24.84 4.12
CA ASP A 100 1.88 -25.64 5.03
C ASP A 100 2.67 -24.71 5.97
N GLU A 101 2.46 -24.86 7.27
CA GLU A 101 3.12 -24.03 8.28
C GLU A 101 4.65 -24.14 8.22
N ASN A 102 5.18 -25.28 7.78
CA ASN A 102 6.62 -25.48 7.61
C ASN A 102 7.18 -24.64 6.46
N ASN A 103 6.36 -24.23 5.49
CA ASN A 103 6.76 -23.37 4.38
C ASN A 103 6.63 -21.88 4.70
N ILE A 104 6.10 -21.49 5.86
CA ILE A 104 5.92 -20.07 6.19
C ILE A 104 7.23 -19.47 6.72
N ALA A 105 7.75 -18.46 6.04
CA ALA A 105 8.89 -17.66 6.47
C ALA A 105 8.47 -16.51 7.40
N ALA A 106 7.34 -15.86 7.12
CA ALA A 106 6.79 -14.81 7.98
C ALA A 106 5.26 -14.71 7.92
N LYS A 107 4.65 -14.34 9.04
CA LYS A 107 3.23 -13.94 9.16
C LYS A 107 3.18 -12.47 9.60
N LYS A 108 2.63 -11.58 8.77
CA LYS A 108 2.59 -10.13 9.03
C LYS A 108 1.21 -9.54 8.67
N ARG A 109 1.03 -8.26 8.99
CA ARG A 109 -0.15 -7.47 8.61
C ARG A 109 0.27 -6.14 7.99
N LEU A 110 -0.59 -5.58 7.15
CA LEU A 110 -0.44 -4.18 6.76
C LEU A 110 -0.70 -3.30 7.98
N GLU A 111 0.09 -2.23 8.08
CA GLU A 111 -0.01 -1.26 9.16
C GLU A 111 -0.55 0.06 8.60
N PRO A 112 -1.36 0.81 9.36
CA PRO A 112 -1.84 2.12 8.94
C PRO A 112 -0.66 3.02 8.53
N GLY A 113 -0.77 3.66 7.37
CA GLY A 113 0.28 4.54 6.86
C GLY A 113 1.55 3.82 6.37
N LYS A 114 1.52 2.50 6.21
CA LYS A 114 2.57 1.75 5.51
C LYS A 114 2.04 1.15 4.21
N MET A 115 2.92 1.06 3.23
CA MET A 115 2.66 0.43 1.95
C MET A 115 3.59 -0.77 1.81
N LEU A 116 3.02 -1.91 1.44
CA LEU A 116 3.76 -3.06 0.96
C LEU A 116 3.95 -2.89 -0.55
N LEU A 117 5.19 -3.03 -1.02
CA LEU A 117 5.52 -3.00 -2.45
C LEU A 117 6.33 -4.26 -2.79
N VAL A 118 6.01 -4.85 -3.92
CA VAL A 118 6.70 -6.01 -4.51
C VAL A 118 7.04 -5.67 -5.95
N ASP A 119 8.31 -5.81 -6.32
CA ASP A 119 8.79 -5.63 -7.69
C ASP A 119 9.00 -7.01 -8.34
N THR A 120 8.03 -7.47 -9.11
CA THR A 120 8.07 -8.80 -9.71
C THR A 120 9.16 -8.97 -10.76
N ALA A 121 9.74 -7.88 -11.28
CA ALA A 121 10.86 -7.96 -12.22
C ALA A 121 12.21 -8.16 -11.50
N ARG A 122 12.29 -7.86 -10.21
CA ARG A 122 13.53 -7.99 -9.41
C ARG A 122 13.54 -9.20 -8.47
N GLY A 123 12.40 -9.87 -8.30
CA GLY A 123 12.19 -10.89 -7.27
C GLY A 123 12.06 -10.28 -5.89
#